data_AF-A0A3M1L344-F1
#
_entry.id   AF-A0A3M1L344-F1
#
_cell.length_a   1.000
_cell.length_b   1.000
_cell.length_c   1.000
_cell.angle_alpha   90.00
_cell.angle_beta   90.00
_cell.angle_gamma   90.00
#
_symmetry.space_group_name_H-M   'P 1'
#
loop_
_entity.id
_entity.type
_entity.pdbx_description
1 polymer ?
#
loop_
_entity_poly.entity_id
_entity_poly.type
_entity_poly.pdbx_seq_one_letter_code
_entity_poly.pdbx_strand_id
1 'polypeptide(L)'
;MQLLIFSFMPHGMCYLWKPELVGLHLVSDGIIALAYFSIPFTLLYILRQRQDIPFNRIFLLFAAFILFCGSTHAFNIWTLWHPNYWLAGIIKLLTAMVSLATAFVLAIKIPQILKLPSPRQIEQINQQLQTKLTELQQQSKIIHQQAEFFHNIYDNLQEAIFVINVTEAGDFVYAGFNSAAKKLTGVEEVINKKPEEIFPPEIASALVERYKSCLE
;
A
#
# COMPACT_ATOMS: atom_id res chain seq x y z
N MET A 1 -54.30 -38.18 -5.61
CA MET A 1 -53.30 -37.09 -5.69
C MET A 1 -52.00 -37.65 -6.25
N GLN A 2 -52.03 -38.15 -7.49
CA GLN A 2 -50.90 -38.88 -8.10
C GLN A 2 -51.17 -39.06 -9.60
N LEU A 3 -51.21 -37.98 -10.41
CA LEU A 3 -51.40 -38.13 -11.86
C LEU A 3 -51.06 -36.92 -12.76
N LEU A 4 -50.42 -35.86 -12.27
CA LEU A 4 -50.05 -34.71 -13.12
C LEU A 4 -48.69 -34.10 -12.74
N ILE A 5 -47.63 -34.89 -12.78
CA ILE A 5 -46.28 -34.37 -13.03
C ILE A 5 -45.78 -35.14 -14.24
N PHE A 6 -45.68 -34.46 -15.37
CA PHE A 6 -45.12 -34.94 -16.64
C PHE A 6 -43.95 -35.88 -16.37
N SER A 7 -44.11 -37.17 -16.74
CA SER A 7 -43.03 -38.15 -16.64
C SER A 7 -42.03 -37.84 -17.74
N PHE A 8 -41.19 -36.84 -17.50
CA PHE A 8 -40.10 -36.50 -18.40
C PHE A 8 -39.15 -37.70 -18.49
N MET A 9 -38.53 -37.89 -19.65
CA MET A 9 -37.60 -38.98 -19.86
C MET A 9 -36.22 -38.62 -19.29
N PRO A 10 -35.55 -39.49 -18.50
CA PRO A 10 -34.17 -39.26 -18.05
C PRO A 10 -33.18 -39.13 -19.21
N HIS A 11 -32.11 -38.36 -19.04
CA HIS A 11 -31.07 -38.20 -20.08
C HIS A 11 -30.42 -39.53 -20.47
N GLY A 12 -30.33 -40.50 -19.57
CA GLY A 12 -29.79 -41.83 -19.91
C GLY A 12 -30.59 -42.53 -21.01
N MET A 13 -31.91 -42.32 -21.05
CA MET A 13 -32.77 -42.83 -22.12
C MET A 13 -32.54 -42.11 -23.46
N CYS A 14 -32.22 -40.81 -23.43
CA CYS A 14 -31.81 -40.07 -24.63
C CYS A 14 -30.49 -40.62 -25.20
N TYR A 15 -29.61 -41.16 -24.35
CA TYR A 15 -28.39 -41.85 -24.75
C TYR A 15 -28.60 -43.32 -25.12
N LEU A 16 -29.86 -43.79 -25.16
CA LEU A 16 -30.23 -45.19 -25.38
C LEU A 16 -29.53 -46.15 -24.40
N TRP A 17 -29.08 -45.65 -23.24
CA TRP A 17 -28.22 -46.37 -22.30
C TRP A 17 -27.00 -47.05 -22.93
N LYS A 18 -26.47 -46.52 -24.03
CA LYS A 18 -25.21 -47.02 -24.61
C LYS A 18 -24.08 -46.82 -23.59
N PRO A 19 -23.44 -47.90 -23.08
CA PRO A 19 -22.51 -47.79 -21.95
C PRO A 19 -21.32 -46.87 -22.22
N GLU A 20 -20.83 -46.85 -23.46
CA GLU A 20 -19.73 -45.99 -23.90
C GLU A 20 -20.09 -44.50 -23.78
N LEU A 21 -21.29 -44.12 -24.25
CA LEU A 21 -21.74 -42.74 -24.28
C LEU A 21 -22.14 -42.25 -22.88
N VAL A 22 -22.86 -43.08 -22.12
CA VAL A 22 -23.23 -42.76 -20.73
C VAL A 22 -21.98 -42.67 -19.86
N GLY A 23 -21.04 -43.62 -20.00
CA GLY A 23 -19.77 -43.61 -19.28
C GLY A 23 -18.93 -42.38 -19.58
N LEU A 24 -18.87 -41.96 -20.84
CA LEU A 24 -18.18 -40.73 -21.23
C LEU A 24 -18.75 -39.50 -20.52
N HIS A 25 -20.07 -39.28 -20.61
CA HIS A 25 -20.72 -38.14 -19.95
C HIS A 25 -20.59 -38.20 -18.44
N LEU A 26 -20.80 -39.37 -17.83
CA LEU A 26 -20.69 -39.57 -16.38
C LEU A 26 -19.29 -39.21 -15.86
N VAL A 27 -18.24 -39.73 -16.51
CA VAL A 27 -16.86 -39.49 -16.09
C VAL A 27 -16.45 -38.04 -16.36
N SER A 28 -16.77 -37.50 -17.55
CA SER A 28 -16.43 -36.11 -17.89
C SER A 28 -17.12 -35.11 -16.96
N ASP A 29 -18.44 -35.20 -16.78
CA ASP A 29 -19.17 -34.31 -15.87
C ASP A 29 -18.69 -34.49 -14.42
N GLY A 30 -18.32 -35.72 -14.02
CA GLY A 30 -17.81 -36.01 -12.67
C GLY A 30 -16.47 -35.33 -12.41
N ILE A 31 -15.53 -35.45 -13.34
CA ILE A 31 -14.21 -34.78 -13.26
C ILE A 31 -14.39 -33.26 -13.24
N ILE A 32 -15.24 -32.71 -14.10
CA ILE A 32 -15.50 -31.26 -14.15
C ILE A 32 -16.14 -30.78 -12.84
N ALA A 33 -17.15 -31.48 -12.33
CA ALA A 33 -17.80 -31.12 -11.07
C ALA A 33 -16.81 -31.13 -9.89
N LEU A 34 -15.96 -32.16 -9.79
CA LEU A 34 -14.91 -32.23 -8.76
C LEU A 34 -13.92 -31.06 -8.87
N ALA A 35 -13.46 -30.75 -10.07
CA ALA A 35 -12.58 -29.60 -10.30
C ALA A 35 -13.27 -28.28 -9.91
N TYR A 36 -14.52 -28.08 -10.32
CA TYR A 36 -15.28 -26.86 -10.05
C TYR A 36 -15.73 -26.71 -8.59
N PHE A 37 -15.81 -27.78 -7.81
CA PHE A 37 -15.96 -27.65 -6.36
C PHE A 37 -14.62 -27.41 -5.63
N SER A 38 -13.52 -27.93 -6.17
CA SER A 38 -12.19 -27.72 -5.58
C SER A 38 -11.61 -26.33 -5.81
N ILE A 39 -11.74 -25.75 -7.03
CA ILE A 39 -11.15 -24.44 -7.37
C ILE A 39 -11.65 -23.31 -6.44
N PRO A 40 -12.97 -23.17 -6.18
CA PRO A 40 -13.49 -22.15 -5.27
C PRO A 40 -12.98 -22.31 -3.85
N PHE A 41 -12.81 -23.55 -3.36
CA PHE A 41 -12.24 -23.80 -2.04
C PHE A 41 -10.80 -23.28 -1.94
N THR A 42 -9.97 -23.59 -2.94
CA THR A 42 -8.59 -23.07 -3.03
C THR A 42 -8.56 -21.55 -3.13
N LEU A 43 -9.47 -20.96 -3.91
CA LEU A 43 -9.54 -19.50 -4.06
C LEU A 43 -9.93 -18.81 -2.74
N LEU A 44 -10.90 -19.37 -2.00
CA LEU A 44 -11.28 -18.88 -0.68
C LEU A 44 -10.14 -19.01 0.33
N TYR A 45 -9.36 -20.09 0.27
CA TYR A 45 -8.16 -20.26 1.10
C TYR A 45 -7.14 -19.14 0.83
N ILE A 46 -6.87 -18.83 -0.45
CA ILE A 46 -5.96 -17.73 -0.82
C ILE A 46 -6.48 -16.39 -0.30
N LEU A 47 -7.76 -16.08 -0.49
CA LEU A 47 -8.35 -14.81 -0.02
C LEU A 47 -8.32 -14.67 1.51
N ARG A 48 -8.38 -15.78 2.25
CA ARG A 48 -8.21 -15.77 3.70
C ARG A 48 -6.77 -15.52 4.12
N GLN A 49 -5.81 -16.08 3.38
CA GLN A 49 -4.38 -15.96 3.67
C GLN A 49 -3.79 -14.61 3.23
N ARG A 50 -4.32 -14.01 2.15
CA ARG A 50 -3.87 -12.77 1.53
C ARG A 50 -4.99 -11.72 1.55
N GLN A 51 -5.04 -10.95 2.64
CA GLN A 51 -6.05 -9.89 2.83
C GLN A 51 -5.75 -8.61 2.03
N ASP A 52 -4.54 -8.49 1.49
CA ASP A 52 -4.02 -7.36 0.72
C ASP A 52 -4.40 -7.40 -0.77
N ILE A 53 -5.20 -8.39 -1.20
CA ILE A 53 -5.60 -8.54 -2.60
C ILE A 53 -6.62 -7.45 -2.99
N PRO A 54 -6.29 -6.57 -3.96
CA PRO A 54 -7.24 -5.59 -4.44
C PRO A 54 -8.40 -6.27 -5.16
N PHE A 55 -9.60 -5.70 -5.05
CA PHE A 55 -10.81 -6.22 -5.69
C PHE A 55 -11.22 -7.65 -5.28
N ASN A 56 -10.96 -8.05 -4.02
CA ASN A 56 -11.33 -9.38 -3.48
C ASN A 56 -12.78 -9.86 -3.80
N ARG A 57 -13.74 -8.94 -3.91
CA ARG A 57 -15.14 -9.25 -4.30
C ARG A 57 -15.26 -9.86 -5.70
N ILE A 58 -14.39 -9.50 -6.64
CA ILE A 58 -14.37 -10.10 -7.99
C ILE A 58 -14.01 -11.59 -7.89
N PHE A 59 -13.03 -11.93 -7.05
CA PHE A 59 -12.65 -13.32 -6.81
C PHE A 59 -13.80 -14.11 -6.14
N LEU A 60 -14.56 -13.50 -5.23
CA LEU A 60 -15.76 -14.14 -4.66
C LEU A 60 -16.86 -14.37 -5.69
N LEU A 61 -17.11 -13.41 -6.59
CA LEU A 61 -18.05 -13.59 -7.71
C LEU A 61 -17.59 -14.71 -8.64
N PHE A 62 -16.29 -14.78 -8.94
CA PHE A 62 -15.72 -15.84 -9.76
C PHE A 62 -15.82 -17.22 -9.07
N ALA A 63 -15.56 -17.28 -7.76
CA ALA A 63 -15.77 -18.48 -6.95
C ALA A 63 -17.23 -18.96 -7.02
N ALA A 64 -18.18 -18.04 -6.83
CA ALA A 64 -19.62 -18.35 -6.93
C ALA A 64 -20.00 -18.83 -8.33
N PHE A 65 -19.53 -18.15 -9.39
CA PHE A 65 -19.75 -18.54 -10.78
C PHE A 65 -19.28 -19.97 -11.05
N ILE A 66 -18.06 -20.33 -10.63
CA ILE A 66 -17.52 -21.68 -10.80
C ILE A 66 -18.32 -22.71 -10.00
N LEU A 67 -18.74 -22.41 -8.77
CA LEU A 67 -19.59 -23.31 -7.97
C LEU A 67 -20.93 -23.61 -8.65
N PHE A 68 -21.58 -22.58 -9.20
CA PHE A 68 -22.84 -22.74 -9.93
C PHE A 68 -22.64 -23.58 -11.21
N CYS A 69 -21.56 -23.34 -11.95
CA CYS A 69 -21.18 -24.19 -13.08
C CYS A 69 -20.89 -25.64 -12.65
N GLY A 70 -20.22 -25.88 -11.52
CA GLY A 70 -20.00 -27.23 -11.00
C GLY A 70 -21.32 -27.94 -10.66
N SER A 71 -22.26 -27.19 -10.11
CA SER A 71 -23.59 -27.67 -9.77
C SER A 71 -24.40 -28.09 -11.01
N THR A 72 -24.22 -27.43 -12.16
CA THR A 72 -24.89 -27.86 -13.41
C THR A 72 -24.34 -29.19 -13.92
N HIS A 73 -23.03 -29.44 -13.83
CA HIS A 73 -22.42 -30.73 -14.20
C HIS A 73 -22.85 -31.86 -13.25
N ALA A 74 -22.89 -31.60 -11.94
CA ALA A 74 -23.43 -32.56 -10.99
C ALA A 74 -24.91 -32.89 -11.28
N PHE A 75 -25.70 -31.89 -11.68
CA PHE A 75 -27.09 -32.10 -12.09
C PHE A 75 -27.24 -32.83 -13.42
N ASN A 76 -26.33 -32.66 -14.38
CA ASN A 76 -26.34 -33.44 -15.62
C ASN A 76 -26.21 -34.94 -15.31
N ILE A 77 -25.29 -35.31 -14.40
CA ILE A 77 -25.15 -36.69 -13.90
C ILE A 77 -26.45 -37.16 -13.24
N TRP A 78 -27.02 -36.36 -12.34
CA TRP A 78 -28.29 -36.69 -11.69
C TRP A 78 -29.41 -36.95 -12.70
N THR A 79 -29.49 -36.12 -13.75
CA THR A 79 -30.53 -36.25 -14.78
C THR A 79 -30.41 -37.48 -15.67
N LEU A 80 -29.29 -38.22 -15.63
CA LEU A 80 -29.18 -39.51 -16.30
C LEU A 80 -30.22 -40.50 -15.79
N TRP A 81 -30.53 -40.50 -14.49
CA TRP A 81 -31.52 -41.37 -13.85
C TRP A 81 -32.80 -40.63 -13.46
N HIS A 82 -32.69 -39.35 -13.07
CA HIS A 82 -33.78 -38.59 -12.45
C HIS A 82 -34.10 -37.30 -13.23
N PRO A 83 -35.22 -37.24 -13.98
CA PRO A 83 -35.49 -36.19 -14.97
C PRO A 83 -36.04 -34.89 -14.34
N ASN A 84 -35.41 -34.40 -13.28
CA ASN A 84 -35.80 -33.19 -12.54
C ASN A 84 -35.40 -31.90 -13.31
N TYR A 85 -35.91 -31.73 -14.53
CA TYR A 85 -35.51 -30.66 -15.43
C TYR A 85 -35.83 -29.25 -14.93
N TRP A 86 -36.88 -29.08 -14.14
CA TRP A 86 -37.18 -27.80 -13.48
C TRP A 86 -36.04 -27.34 -12.57
N LEU A 87 -35.50 -28.25 -11.75
CA LEU A 87 -34.42 -27.92 -10.83
C LEU A 87 -33.11 -27.67 -11.60
N ALA A 88 -32.81 -28.49 -12.61
CA ALA A 88 -31.68 -28.24 -13.51
C ALA A 88 -31.80 -26.87 -14.22
N GLY A 89 -33.01 -26.50 -14.64
CA GLY A 89 -33.31 -25.19 -15.25
C GLY A 89 -33.12 -24.02 -14.29
N ILE A 90 -33.56 -24.15 -13.04
CA ILE A 90 -33.35 -23.14 -11.99
C ILE A 90 -31.85 -22.95 -11.72
N ILE A 91 -31.07 -24.03 -11.59
CA ILE A 91 -29.62 -23.95 -11.39
C ILE A 91 -28.96 -23.26 -12.59
N LYS A 92 -29.36 -23.60 -13.83
CA LYS A 92 -28.87 -22.92 -15.03
C LYS A 92 -29.23 -21.43 -15.05
N LEU A 93 -30.43 -21.06 -14.62
CA LEU A 93 -30.85 -19.65 -14.52
C LEU A 93 -30.03 -18.88 -13.48
N LEU A 94 -29.84 -19.45 -12.29
CA LEU A 94 -28.98 -18.88 -11.25
C LEU A 94 -27.54 -18.70 -11.76
N THR A 95 -27.00 -19.73 -12.43
CA THR A 95 -25.68 -19.67 -13.07
C THR A 95 -25.61 -18.51 -14.06
N ALA A 96 -26.59 -18.38 -14.96
CA ALA A 96 -26.64 -17.31 -15.95
C ALA A 96 -26.67 -15.91 -15.31
N MET A 97 -27.45 -15.73 -14.24
CA MET A 97 -27.48 -14.45 -13.50
C MET A 97 -26.14 -14.11 -12.88
N VAL A 98 -25.49 -15.07 -12.22
CA VAL A 98 -24.16 -14.87 -11.61
C VAL A 98 -23.10 -14.60 -12.69
N SER A 99 -23.14 -15.31 -13.82
CA SER A 99 -22.26 -15.06 -14.97
C SER A 99 -22.40 -13.64 -15.50
N LEU A 100 -23.64 -13.18 -15.70
CA LEU A 100 -23.91 -11.84 -16.22
C LEU A 100 -23.44 -10.76 -15.25
N ALA A 101 -23.73 -10.93 -13.95
CA ALA A 101 -23.25 -10.03 -12.91
C ALA A 101 -21.72 -9.99 -12.87
N THR A 102 -21.06 -11.14 -12.98
CA THR A 102 -19.59 -11.23 -13.00
C THR A 102 -19.01 -10.51 -14.22
N ALA A 103 -19.56 -10.74 -15.42
CA ALA A 103 -19.12 -10.08 -16.65
C ALA A 103 -19.30 -8.55 -16.57
N PHE A 104 -20.43 -8.09 -16.05
CA PHE A 104 -20.72 -6.66 -15.88
C PHE A 104 -19.75 -6.00 -14.89
N VAL A 105 -19.54 -6.61 -13.72
CA VAL A 105 -18.60 -6.08 -12.72
C VAL A 105 -17.17 -6.05 -13.26
N LEU A 106 -16.73 -7.10 -13.97
CA LEU A 106 -15.42 -7.12 -14.61
C LEU A 106 -15.26 -6.00 -15.63
N ALA A 107 -16.24 -5.83 -16.54
CA ALA A 107 -16.20 -4.78 -17.56
C ALA A 107 -16.02 -3.37 -16.95
N ILE A 108 -16.71 -3.09 -15.84
CA ILE A 108 -16.59 -1.81 -15.14
C ILE A 108 -15.27 -1.67 -14.38
N LYS A 109 -14.71 -2.77 -13.86
CA LYS A 109 -13.51 -2.74 -13.00
C LYS A 109 -12.20 -2.83 -13.78
N ILE A 110 -12.20 -3.30 -15.03
CA ILE A 110 -11.00 -3.36 -15.89
C ILE A 110 -10.20 -2.05 -15.90
N PRO A 111 -10.80 -0.86 -16.10
CA PRO A 111 -10.04 0.40 -16.09
C PRO A 111 -9.33 0.70 -14.76
N GLN A 112 -9.85 0.20 -13.63
CA GLN A 112 -9.21 0.35 -12.31
C GLN A 112 -8.08 -0.67 -12.12
N ILE A 113 -8.27 -1.90 -12.61
CA ILE A 113 -7.27 -2.97 -12.55
C ILE A 113 -6.03 -2.58 -13.38
N LEU A 114 -6.23 -1.99 -14.56
CA LEU A 114 -5.15 -1.55 -15.44
C LEU A 114 -4.32 -0.38 -14.89
N LYS A 115 -4.81 0.33 -13.85
CA LYS A 115 -4.07 1.38 -13.16
C LYS A 115 -3.13 0.85 -12.08
N LEU A 116 -3.24 -0.43 -11.71
CA LEU A 116 -2.34 -1.01 -10.73
C LEU A 116 -0.90 -1.00 -11.28
N PRO A 117 0.08 -0.56 -10.47
CA PRO A 117 1.46 -0.54 -10.91
C PRO A 117 1.94 -1.96 -11.17
N SER A 118 2.66 -2.15 -12.27
CA SER A 118 3.29 -3.43 -12.57
C SER A 118 4.43 -3.73 -11.58
N PRO A 119 4.78 -5.02 -11.36
CA PRO A 119 5.91 -5.38 -10.50
C PRO A 119 7.21 -4.67 -10.89
N ARG A 120 7.45 -4.48 -12.19
CA ARG A 120 8.62 -3.73 -12.71
C ARG A 120 8.59 -2.26 -12.30
N GLN A 121 7.43 -1.61 -12.34
CA GLN A 121 7.30 -0.22 -11.90
C GLN A 121 7.54 -0.08 -10.40
N ILE A 122 7.03 -1.01 -9.60
CA ILE A 122 7.28 -1.04 -8.15
C ILE A 122 8.78 -1.20 -7.87
N GLU A 123 9.45 -2.09 -8.59
CA GLU A 123 10.90 -2.30 -8.44
C GLU A 123 11.70 -1.04 -8.83
N GLN A 124 11.35 -0.39 -9.93
CA GLN A 124 11.97 0.87 -10.35
C GLN A 124 11.78 1.98 -9.32
N ILE A 125 10.57 2.15 -8.78
CA ILE A 125 10.28 3.13 -7.74
C ILE A 125 11.09 2.81 -6.47
N ASN A 126 11.19 1.54 -6.08
CA ASN A 126 11.99 1.13 -4.93
C ASN A 126 13.48 1.42 -5.12
N GLN A 127 14.03 1.17 -6.32
CA GLN A 127 15.42 1.50 -6.65
C GLN A 127 15.64 3.02 -6.60
N GLN A 128 14.76 3.81 -7.20
CA GLN A 128 14.82 5.28 -7.12
C GLN A 128 14.75 5.79 -5.68
N LEU A 129 13.87 5.21 -4.87
CA LEU A 129 13.74 5.54 -3.46
C LEU A 129 15.02 5.23 -2.68
N GLN A 130 15.64 4.07 -2.93
CA GLN A 130 16.91 3.68 -2.30
C GLN A 130 18.06 4.60 -2.70
N THR A 131 18.15 4.99 -3.98
CA THR A 131 19.14 5.99 -4.43
C THR A 131 18.93 7.31 -3.73
N LYS A 132 17.68 7.81 -3.66
CA LYS A 132 17.39 9.08 -2.99
C LYS A 132 17.69 9.04 -1.49
N LEU A 133 17.39 7.94 -0.82
CA LEU A 133 17.76 7.74 0.58
C LEU A 133 19.27 7.80 0.79
N THR A 134 20.04 7.18 -0.12
CA THR A 134 21.51 7.20 -0.05
C THR A 134 22.07 8.61 -0.26
N GLU A 135 21.54 9.37 -1.22
CA GLU A 135 21.91 10.78 -1.44
C GLU A 135 21.63 11.64 -0.21
N LEU A 136 20.44 11.52 0.38
CA LEU A 136 20.06 12.28 1.58
C LEU A 136 20.95 11.94 2.77
N GLN A 137 21.31 10.66 2.94
CA GLN A 137 22.24 10.24 3.97
C GLN A 137 23.64 10.80 3.76
N GLN A 138 24.13 10.88 2.52
CA GLN A 138 25.42 11.50 2.20
C GLN A 138 25.41 13.00 2.48
N GLN A 139 24.34 13.72 2.09
CA GLN A 139 24.19 15.14 2.38
C GLN A 139 24.17 15.41 3.88
N SER A 140 23.41 14.62 4.64
CA SER A 140 23.39 14.72 6.11
C SER A 140 24.79 14.51 6.71
N LYS A 141 25.55 13.50 6.25
CA LYS A 141 26.93 13.27 6.70
C LYS A 141 27.84 14.46 6.41
N ILE A 142 27.75 15.04 5.20
CA ILE A 142 28.55 16.21 4.83
C ILE A 142 28.21 17.41 5.73
N ILE A 143 26.92 17.68 5.96
CA ILE A 143 26.49 18.76 6.86
C ILE A 143 27.04 18.53 8.27
N HIS A 144 26.93 17.31 8.79
CA HIS A 144 27.48 16.98 10.12
C HIS A 144 29.00 17.16 10.17
N GLN A 145 29.74 16.69 9.16
CA GLN A 145 31.20 16.88 9.09
C GLN A 145 31.59 18.36 9.01
N GLN A 146 30.86 19.16 8.22
CA GLN A 146 31.07 20.61 8.14
C GLN A 146 30.79 21.29 9.48
N ALA A 147 29.71 20.91 10.17
CA ALA A 147 29.37 21.44 11.49
C ALA A 147 30.43 21.09 12.55
N GLU A 148 30.89 19.83 12.58
CA GLU A 148 31.98 19.41 13.48
C GLU A 148 33.28 20.14 13.16
N PHE A 149 33.64 20.28 11.89
CA PHE A 149 34.83 21.03 11.48
C PHE A 149 34.74 22.51 11.90
N PHE A 150 33.61 23.16 11.65
CA PHE A 150 33.37 24.53 12.07
C PHE A 150 33.45 24.66 13.60
N HIS A 151 32.78 23.78 14.34
CA HIS A 151 32.80 23.79 15.80
C HIS A 151 34.23 23.61 16.34
N ASN A 152 34.99 22.66 15.78
CA ASN A 152 36.38 22.42 16.16
C ASN A 152 37.27 23.64 15.89
N ILE A 153 37.11 24.34 14.75
CA ILE A 153 37.88 25.57 14.49
C ILE A 153 37.44 26.67 15.44
N TYR A 154 36.14 26.93 15.50
CA TYR A 154 35.53 27.98 16.31
C TYR A 154 35.99 27.91 17.76
N ASP A 155 35.93 26.72 18.38
CA ASP A 155 36.25 26.54 19.80
C ASP A 155 37.73 26.35 20.13
N ASN A 156 38.56 25.86 19.21
CA ASN A 156 40.00 25.69 19.48
C ASN A 156 40.85 26.94 19.19
N LEU A 157 40.29 27.97 18.57
CA LEU A 157 40.97 29.24 18.38
C LEU A 157 41.20 29.94 19.73
N GLN A 158 42.40 30.49 19.92
CA GLN A 158 42.77 31.23 21.13
C GLN A 158 42.23 32.66 21.14
N GLU A 159 41.83 33.17 19.98
CA GLU A 159 41.18 34.48 19.83
C GLU A 159 39.72 34.40 20.26
N ALA A 160 39.26 35.42 21.00
CA ALA A 160 37.86 35.52 21.41
C ALA A 160 36.98 35.85 20.19
N ILE A 161 36.13 34.90 19.81
CA ILE A 161 35.16 35.05 18.72
C ILE A 161 33.75 35.01 19.31
N PHE A 162 32.95 36.00 18.92
CA PHE A 162 31.53 36.07 19.21
C PHE A 162 30.75 36.32 17.91
N VAL A 163 29.57 35.74 17.82
CA VAL A 163 28.66 35.90 16.68
C VAL A 163 27.40 36.58 17.17
N ILE A 164 26.91 37.56 16.41
CA ILE A 164 25.71 38.34 16.74
C ILE A 164 24.73 38.20 15.58
N ASN A 165 23.48 37.90 15.91
CA ASN A 165 22.36 37.98 14.99
C ASN A 165 21.68 39.34 15.15
N VAL A 166 21.33 39.94 14.01
CA VAL A 166 20.46 41.11 13.96
C VAL A 166 19.03 40.62 13.75
N THR A 167 18.14 40.95 14.67
CA THR A 167 16.72 40.57 14.58
C THR A 167 15.99 41.44 13.56
N GLU A 168 14.79 41.01 13.14
CA GLU A 168 13.92 41.83 12.27
C GLU A 168 13.55 43.19 12.89
N ALA A 169 13.58 43.30 14.23
CA ALA A 169 13.35 44.54 14.96
C ALA A 169 14.59 45.45 15.03
N GLY A 170 15.73 45.03 14.47
CA GLY A 170 17.01 45.75 14.53
C GLY A 170 17.76 45.60 15.86
N ASP A 171 17.33 44.67 16.72
CA ASP A 171 18.03 44.35 17.96
C ASP A 171 19.21 43.41 17.70
N PHE A 172 20.23 43.49 18.57
CA PHE A 172 21.39 42.60 18.54
C PHE A 172 21.26 41.51 19.61
N VAL A 173 21.35 40.24 19.19
CA VAL A 173 21.37 39.10 20.11
C VAL A 173 22.56 38.20 19.80
N TYR A 174 23.23 37.66 20.81
CA TYR A 174 24.36 36.77 20.56
C TYR A 174 23.90 35.41 20.04
N ALA A 175 24.52 34.96 18.95
CA ALA A 175 24.34 33.63 18.38
C ALA A 175 25.26 32.60 19.04
N GLY A 176 26.41 33.02 19.58
CA GLY A 176 27.33 32.14 20.29
C GLY A 176 28.68 32.81 20.62
N PHE A 177 29.34 32.28 21.66
CA PHE A 177 30.73 32.58 22.05
C PHE A 177 31.58 31.32 21.93
N ASN A 178 32.80 31.46 21.41
CA ASN A 178 33.77 30.38 21.45
C ASN A 178 34.41 30.24 22.83
N SER A 179 35.13 29.15 23.05
CA SER A 179 35.79 28.84 24.32
C SER A 179 36.73 29.95 24.83
N ALA A 180 37.44 30.65 23.93
CA ALA A 180 38.28 31.79 24.31
C ALA A 180 37.45 33.01 24.78
N ALA A 181 36.38 33.36 24.06
CA ALA A 181 35.47 34.43 24.45
C ALA A 181 34.76 34.14 25.79
N LYS A 182 34.35 32.89 26.03
CA LYS A 182 33.78 32.46 27.32
C LYS A 182 34.78 32.65 28.46
N LYS A 183 36.04 32.24 28.28
CA LYS A 183 37.10 32.42 29.29
C LYS A 183 37.42 33.88 29.54
N LEU A 184 37.43 34.71 28.50
CA LEU A 184 37.74 36.13 28.60
C LEU A 184 36.62 36.91 29.31
N THR A 185 35.37 36.61 28.98
CA THR A 185 34.19 37.33 29.51
C THR A 185 33.64 36.75 30.79
N GLY A 186 33.90 35.47 31.08
CA GLY A 186 33.32 34.72 32.20
C GLY A 186 31.87 34.27 31.98
N VAL A 187 31.32 34.43 30.77
CA VAL A 187 29.91 34.15 30.48
C VAL A 187 29.79 32.86 29.67
N GLU A 188 29.07 31.87 30.19
CA GLU A 188 28.91 30.57 29.51
C GLU A 188 27.70 30.51 28.57
N GLU A 189 26.58 31.10 28.95
CA GLU A 189 25.32 31.01 28.22
C GLU A 189 24.93 32.38 27.64
N VAL A 190 25.11 32.52 26.32
CA VAL A 190 24.93 33.79 25.60
C VAL A 190 23.88 33.73 24.50
N ILE A 191 23.44 32.54 24.10
CA ILE A 191 22.56 32.36 22.93
C ILE A 191 21.23 33.09 23.15
N ASN A 192 20.84 33.91 22.18
CA ASN A 192 19.63 34.74 22.16
C ASN A 192 19.53 35.82 23.24
N LYS A 193 20.62 36.11 23.97
CA LYS A 193 20.66 37.20 24.94
C LYS A 193 21.18 38.49 24.31
N LYS A 194 20.65 39.63 24.73
CA LYS A 194 21.11 40.96 24.34
C LYS A 194 22.37 41.37 25.14
N PRO A 195 23.20 42.30 24.62
CA PRO A 195 24.35 42.82 25.37
C PRO A 195 24.02 43.36 26.76
N GLU A 196 22.86 43.99 26.92
CA GLU A 196 22.38 44.57 28.19
C GLU A 196 22.03 43.51 29.24
N GLU A 197 21.75 42.28 28.83
CA GLU A 197 21.43 41.16 29.72
C GLU A 197 22.69 40.45 30.24
N ILE A 198 23.82 40.65 29.58
CA ILE A 198 25.07 39.91 29.83
C ILE A 198 26.15 40.78 30.45
N PHE A 199 26.24 42.05 30.05
CA PHE A 199 27.31 42.95 30.46
C PHE A 199 26.77 44.14 31.27
N PRO A 200 27.60 44.76 32.14
CA PRO A 200 27.23 45.99 32.84
C PRO A 200 26.76 47.08 31.87
N PRO A 201 25.83 47.97 32.28
CA PRO A 201 25.17 48.93 31.39
C PRO A 201 26.12 49.82 30.58
N GLU A 202 27.25 50.22 31.18
CA GLU A 202 28.29 51.02 30.51
C GLU A 202 28.94 50.27 29.34
N ILE A 203 29.26 48.99 29.54
CA ILE A 203 29.88 48.14 28.51
C ILE A 203 28.85 47.76 27.45
N ALA A 204 27.65 47.37 27.87
CA ALA A 204 26.57 46.98 26.95
C ALA A 204 26.21 48.12 25.98
N SER A 205 26.08 49.35 26.49
CA SER A 205 25.74 50.52 25.67
C SER A 205 26.85 50.81 24.65
N ALA A 206 28.12 50.77 25.07
CA ALA A 206 29.26 50.97 24.18
C ALA A 206 29.37 49.87 23.10
N LEU A 207 29.05 48.62 23.44
CA LEU A 207 29.02 47.51 22.47
C LEU A 207 27.91 47.71 21.45
N VAL A 208 26.69 48.04 21.88
CA VAL A 208 25.55 48.26 20.98
C VAL A 208 25.80 49.44 20.04
N GLU A 209 26.36 50.54 20.54
CA GLU A 209 26.75 51.69 19.71
C GLU A 209 27.76 51.27 18.63
N ARG A 210 28.77 50.48 19.01
CA ARG A 210 29.76 49.96 18.06
C ARG A 210 29.14 49.00 17.05
N TYR A 211 28.22 48.13 17.46
CA TYR A 211 27.52 47.24 16.53
C TYR A 211 26.67 48.01 15.53
N LYS A 212 25.97 49.06 15.96
CA LYS A 212 25.23 49.96 15.07
C LYS A 212 26.15 50.62 14.05
N SER A 213 27.32 51.10 14.47
CA SER A 213 28.30 51.70 13.56
C SER A 213 28.85 50.74 12.50
N CYS A 214 28.73 49.43 12.70
CA CYS A 214 29.13 48.42 11.70
C CYS A 214 28.02 48.08 10.70
N LEU A 215 26.78 48.54 10.93
CA LEU A 215 25.65 48.37 10.00
C LEU A 215 25.43 49.59 9.09
N GLU A 216 26.05 50.73 9.44
CA GLU A 216 26.07 51.98 8.64
C GLU A 216 27.19 51.97 7.59
#